data_AF-A0A016V9K5-F1
#
_entry.id   AF-A0A016V9K5-F1
#
_cell.length_a   1.000
_cell.length_b   1.000
_cell.length_c   1.000
_cell.angle_alpha   90.00
_cell.angle_beta   90.00
_cell.angle_gamma   90.00
#
_symmetry.space_group_name_H-M   'P 1'
#
loop_
_entity.id
_entity.type
_entity.pdbx_description
1 polymer ?
#
loop_
_entity_poly.entity_id
_entity_poly.type
_entity_poly.pdbx_seq_one_letter_code
_entity_poly.pdbx_strand_id
1 'polypeptide(L)'
;MILFLFIGKLPTWLVNRLTRVIAPKVIKRLHKACLAYPEWKEENHPNLKPWIYAEQQMDFPRVDLSKCQPQEYEQEIIDESRARPSKDDDVDEE
;
A
#
# COMPACT_ATOMS: atom_id res chain seq x y z
N MET A 1 7.07 3.89 4.11
CA MET A 1 7.24 2.91 3.02
C MET A 1 5.92 2.64 2.30
N ILE A 2 5.20 3.68 1.88
CA ILE A 2 4.02 3.54 1.02
C ILE A 2 4.11 4.75 0.09
N LEU A 3 4.04 4.50 -1.21
CA LEU A 3 4.05 5.49 -2.31
C LEU A 3 5.42 5.97 -2.85
N PHE A 4 6.39 5.07 -3.03
CA PHE A 4 7.47 5.27 -4.02
C PHE A 4 7.02 5.00 -5.48
N LEU A 5 5.70 4.95 -5.75
CA LEU A 5 5.14 4.71 -7.09
C LEU A 5 4.97 5.99 -7.94
N PHE A 6 5.35 7.17 -7.41
CA PHE A 6 5.28 8.44 -8.14
C PHE A 6 6.66 8.95 -8.59
N ILE A 7 7.59 8.03 -8.87
CA ILE A 7 8.93 8.36 -9.36
C ILE A 7 8.79 8.93 -10.77
N GLY A 8 8.82 10.26 -10.85
CA GLY A 8 8.92 10.96 -12.12
C GLY A 8 8.81 12.47 -12.01
N LYS A 9 7.86 13.02 -11.23
CA LYS A 9 7.58 14.48 -11.25
C LYS A 9 6.95 15.10 -9.99
N LEU A 10 6.67 14.36 -8.92
CA LEU A 10 5.96 14.92 -7.75
C LEU A 10 6.93 15.25 -6.61
N PRO A 11 6.89 16.48 -6.06
CA PRO A 11 7.66 16.82 -4.86
C PRO A 11 7.27 15.97 -3.65
N THR A 12 8.22 15.65 -2.78
CA THR A 12 7.99 14.80 -1.59
C THR A 12 6.93 15.38 -0.64
N TRP A 13 6.89 16.70 -0.43
CA TRP A 13 5.86 17.33 0.40
C TRP A 13 4.43 17.06 -0.13
N LEU A 14 4.27 17.00 -1.45
CA LEU A 14 2.98 16.74 -2.10
C LEU A 14 2.58 15.28 -1.92
N VAL A 15 3.52 14.35 -2.05
CA VAL A 15 3.30 12.92 -1.78
C VAL A 15 2.92 12.70 -0.31
N ASN A 16 3.58 13.39 0.62
CA ASN A 16 3.27 13.33 2.05
C ASN A 16 1.86 13.86 2.33
N ARG A 17 1.50 15.02 1.75
CA ARG A 17 0.15 15.60 1.92
C ARG A 17 -0.93 14.71 1.30
N LEU A 18 -0.69 14.21 0.08
CA LEU A 18 -1.63 13.36 -0.64
C LEU A 18 -1.88 12.05 0.09
N THR A 19 -0.81 11.43 0.62
CA THR A 19 -0.91 10.21 1.42
C THR A 19 -1.76 10.43 2.66
N ARG A 20 -1.57 11.54 3.39
CA ARG A 20 -2.39 11.87 4.58
C ARG A 20 -3.89 11.99 4.24
N VAL A 21 -4.22 12.56 3.09
CA VAL A 21 -5.62 12.74 2.67
C VAL A 21 -6.24 11.45 2.14
N ILE A 22 -5.47 10.61 1.44
CA ILE A 22 -5.98 9.38 0.80
C ILE A 22 -6.01 8.21 1.79
N ALA A 23 -5.10 8.15 2.76
CA ALA A 23 -4.98 7.01 3.67
C ALA A 23 -6.30 6.66 4.40
N PRO A 24 -7.05 7.61 5.01
CA PRO A 24 -8.31 7.28 5.68
C PRO A 24 -9.36 6.68 4.74
N LYS A 25 -9.44 7.19 3.51
CA LYS A 25 -10.38 6.68 2.49
C LYS A 25 -9.99 5.28 2.03
N VAL A 26 -8.70 4.99 1.87
CA VAL A 26 -8.20 3.65 1.51
C VAL A 26 -8.49 2.67 2.64
N ILE A 27 -8.25 3.05 3.89
CA ILE A 27 -8.55 2.20 5.06
C ILE A 27 -10.06 1.91 5.15
N LYS A 28 -10.93 2.93 4.99
CA LYS A 28 -12.39 2.72 4.98
C LYS A 28 -12.83 1.76 3.86
N ARG A 29 -12.21 1.83 2.68
CA ARG A 29 -12.50 0.89 1.56
C ARG A 29 -11.97 -0.51 1.83
N LEU A 30 -10.77 -0.63 2.39
CA LEU A 30 -10.19 -1.91 2.79
C LEU A 30 -11.06 -2.60 3.84
N HIS A 31 -11.52 -1.86 4.85
CA HIS A 31 -12.43 -2.38 5.87
C HIS A 31 -13.71 -2.95 5.26
N LYS A 32 -14.37 -2.21 4.36
CA LYS A 32 -15.56 -2.71 3.65
C LYS A 32 -15.25 -3.96 2.81
N ALA A 33 -14.12 -4.00 2.14
CA ALA A 33 -13.69 -5.17 1.36
C ALA A 33 -13.45 -6.40 2.26
N CYS A 34 -12.86 -6.22 3.45
CA CYS A 34 -12.67 -7.30 4.41
C CYS A 34 -14.00 -7.87 4.91
N LEU A 35 -15.01 -7.02 5.15
CA LEU A 35 -16.33 -7.47 5.57
C LEU A 35 -17.04 -8.27 4.47
N ALA A 36 -16.91 -7.85 3.20
CA ALA A 36 -17.48 -8.54 2.05
C ALA A 36 -16.67 -9.76 1.58
N TYR A 37 -15.43 -9.93 2.07
CA TYR A 37 -14.50 -10.95 1.59
C TYR A 37 -15.02 -12.40 1.76
N PRO A 38 -15.65 -12.81 2.87
CA PRO A 38 -16.13 -14.18 3.03
C PRO A 38 -17.13 -14.59 1.94
N GLU A 39 -18.16 -13.77 1.71
CA GLU A 39 -19.20 -13.98 0.68
C GLU A 39 -18.57 -14.06 -0.71
N TRP A 40 -17.73 -13.07 -1.06
CA TRP A 40 -17.03 -13.08 -2.34
C TRP A 40 -16.14 -14.33 -2.53
N LYS A 41 -15.47 -14.79 -1.45
CA LYS A 41 -14.54 -15.90 -1.50
C LYS A 41 -15.24 -17.25 -1.68
N GLU A 42 -16.47 -17.39 -1.20
CA GLU A 42 -17.30 -18.58 -1.44
C GLU A 42 -17.58 -18.78 -2.94
N GLU A 43 -17.79 -17.68 -3.66
CA GLU A 43 -18.04 -17.70 -5.12
C GLU A 43 -16.73 -17.79 -5.95
N ASN A 44 -15.59 -17.40 -5.38
CA ASN A 44 -14.31 -17.24 -6.10
C ASN A 44 -13.22 -18.19 -5.58
N HIS A 45 -13.39 -19.48 -5.89
CA HIS A 45 -12.47 -20.56 -5.52
C HIS A 45 -12.11 -20.54 -4.02
N PRO A 46 -13.05 -20.94 -3.13
CA PRO A 46 -12.88 -20.80 -1.69
C PRO A 46 -11.67 -21.56 -1.15
N ASN A 47 -11.30 -22.67 -1.79
CA ASN A 47 -10.19 -23.53 -1.37
C ASN A 47 -8.81 -23.02 -1.82
N LEU A 48 -8.77 -22.08 -2.77
CA LEU A 48 -7.51 -21.53 -3.29
C LEU A 48 -7.04 -20.40 -2.36
N LYS A 49 -6.11 -20.73 -1.47
CA LYS A 49 -5.47 -19.83 -0.51
C LYS A 49 -3.96 -20.11 -0.47
N PRO A 50 -3.21 -19.76 -1.54
CA PRO A 50 -1.78 -20.07 -1.66
C PRO A 50 -0.90 -19.43 -0.58
N TRP A 51 -1.38 -18.35 0.05
CA TRP A 51 -0.70 -17.72 1.19
C TRP A 51 -0.89 -18.48 2.52
N ILE A 52 -1.83 -19.41 2.60
CA ILE A 52 -2.04 -20.32 3.75
C ILE A 52 -1.42 -21.69 3.45
N TYR A 53 -1.63 -22.18 2.21
CA TYR A 53 -1.25 -23.51 1.75
C TYR A 53 -0.18 -23.41 0.67
N ALA A 54 1.09 -23.51 1.08
CA ALA A 54 2.24 -23.31 0.20
C ALA A 54 2.33 -24.36 -0.93
N GLU A 55 1.75 -25.54 -0.75
CA GLU A 55 1.63 -26.58 -1.78
C GLU A 55 0.86 -26.08 -3.02
N GLN A 56 -0.06 -25.13 -2.84
CA GLN A 56 -0.80 -24.52 -3.96
C GLN A 56 0.07 -23.57 -4.79
N GLN A 57 1.30 -23.29 -4.37
CA GLN A 57 2.23 -22.39 -5.05
C GLN A 57 3.23 -23.09 -5.97
N MET A 58 3.10 -24.40 -6.18
CA MET A 58 4.05 -25.17 -7.01
C MET A 58 4.02 -24.76 -8.49
N ASP A 59 2.86 -24.33 -8.99
CA ASP A 59 2.68 -23.95 -10.40
C ASP A 59 3.11 -22.50 -10.71
N PHE A 60 3.46 -21.69 -9.68
CA PHE A 60 3.88 -20.31 -9.91
C PHE A 60 5.36 -20.24 -10.33
N PRO A 61 5.72 -19.34 -11.27
CA PRO A 61 7.10 -19.14 -11.69
C PRO A 61 7.96 -18.70 -10.50
N ARG A 62 9.13 -19.33 -10.35
CA ARG A 62 10.09 -18.96 -9.32
C ARG A 62 10.93 -17.78 -9.77
N VAL A 63 11.11 -16.82 -8.86
CA VAL A 63 12.00 -15.68 -9.08
C VAL A 63 13.44 -16.16 -8.89
N ASP A 64 14.26 -15.96 -9.91
CA ASP A 64 15.69 -16.19 -9.85
C ASP A 64 16.37 -14.92 -9.32
N LEU A 65 16.84 -14.99 -8.07
CA LEU A 65 17.46 -13.84 -7.40
C LEU A 65 18.72 -13.34 -8.11
N SER A 66 19.41 -14.20 -8.88
CA SER A 66 20.59 -13.78 -9.65
C SER A 66 20.26 -12.81 -10.78
N LYS A 67 18.99 -12.79 -11.23
CA LYS A 67 18.47 -11.88 -12.26
C LYS A 67 17.86 -10.60 -11.67
N CYS A 68 17.76 -10.49 -10.35
CA CYS A 68 17.23 -9.30 -9.70
C CYS A 68 18.33 -8.26 -9.53
N GLN A 69 18.03 -6.99 -9.85
CA GLN A 69 18.91 -5.86 -9.56
C GLN A 69 18.48 -5.20 -8.25
N PRO A 70 19.44 -4.79 -7.39
CA PRO A 70 19.13 -3.96 -6.24
C PRO A 70 18.50 -2.64 -6.71
N GLN A 71 17.38 -2.27 -6.10
CA GLN A 71 16.85 -0.94 -6.27
C GLN A 71 17.64 0.00 -5.36
N GLU A 72 18.40 0.92 -5.94
CA GLU A 72 19.00 2.02 -5.19
C GLU A 72 17.93 3.07 -4.88
N TYR A 73 17.80 3.43 -3.61
CA TYR A 73 16.91 4.48 -3.15
C TYR A 73 17.78 5.67 -2.78
N GLU A 74 17.73 6.74 -3.56
CA GLU A 74 18.38 7.99 -3.19
C GLU A 74 17.50 8.68 -2.13
N GLN A 75 17.95 8.64 -0.88
CA GLN A 75 17.26 9.31 0.22
C GLN A 75 17.60 10.80 0.18
N GLU A 76 16.73 11.62 -0.39
CA GLU A 76 16.81 13.07 -0.22
C GLU A 76 16.54 13.42 1.26
N ILE A 77 17.54 13.97 1.96
CA ILE A 77 17.37 14.51 3.31
C ILE A 77 16.60 15.83 3.17
N ILE A 78 15.27 15.75 3.33
CA ILE A 78 14.38 16.89 3.18
C ILE A 78 14.21 17.56 4.55
N ASP A 79 14.67 18.82 4.65
CA ASP A 79 14.50 19.65 5.84
C ASP A 79 13.06 20.16 5.95
N GLU A 80 12.24 19.43 6.73
CA GLU A 80 10.84 19.79 7.01
C GLU A 80 10.69 20.78 8.18
N SER A 81 11.77 21.39 8.70
CA SER A 81 11.72 22.30 9.86
C SER A 81 10.83 23.54 9.69
N ARG A 82 10.41 23.85 8.45
CA ARG A 82 9.49 24.94 8.10
C ARG A 82 8.07 24.47 7.75
N ALA A 83 7.79 23.17 7.78
CA ALA A 83 6.46 22.65 7.52
C ALA A 83 5.52 23.07 8.65
N ARG A 84 4.51 23.90 8.33
CA ARG A 84 3.47 24.28 9.30
C ARG A 84 2.72 23.02 9.73
N PRO A 85 2.41 22.83 11.03
CA PRO A 85 1.53 21.75 11.44
C PRO A 85 0.21 21.91 10.70
N SER A 86 -0.16 20.88 9.93
CA SER A 86 -1.51 20.80 9.38
C SER A 86 -2.45 20.77 10.58
N LYS A 87 -3.33 21.78 10.69
CA LYS A 87 -4.44 21.75 11.63
C LYS A 87 -5.08 20.37 11.54
N ASP A 88 -5.18 19.70 12.68
CA ASP A 88 -5.94 18.47 12.81
C ASP A 88 -7.37 18.81 12.38
N ASP A 89 -7.75 18.38 11.19
CA ASP A 89 -9.16 18.37 10.81
C ASP A 89 -9.74 17.23 11.63
N ASP A 90 -10.42 17.59 12.72
CA ASP A 90 -11.20 16.69 13.57
C ASP A 90 -11.90 15.66 12.68
N VAL A 91 -11.53 14.40 12.89
CA VAL A 91 -12.15 13.27 12.21
C VAL A 91 -13.54 13.16 12.80
N ASP A 92 -14.51 13.82 12.17
CA ASP A 92 -15.92 13.61 12.46
C ASP A 92 -16.23 12.12 12.23
N GLU A 93 -16.48 11.43 13.34
CA GLU A 93 -17.12 10.12 13.39
C GLU A 93 -18.61 10.30 13.10
N GLU A 94 -19.04 9.86 11.91
CA GLU A 94 -20.40 9.37 11.65
C GLU A 94 -20.34 8.14 10.74
#